data_AF-A0A2M7PVL7-F1
#
_entry.id   AF-A0A2M7PVL7-F1
#
_cell.length_a   1.000
_cell.length_b   1.000
_cell.length_c   1.000
_cell.angle_alpha   90.00
_cell.angle_beta   90.00
_cell.angle_gamma   90.00
#
_symmetry.space_group_name_H-M   'P 1'
#
loop_
_entity.id
_entity.type
_entity.pdbx_description
1 polymer ?
#
loop_
_entity_poly.entity_id
_entity_poly.type
_entity_poly.pdbx_seq_one_letter_code
_entity_poly.pdbx_strand_id
1 'polypeptide(L)' 'RPILEKYETEGSAYYSTSRLWDDGIIDPADTRKVLALGIASSLNQPFPEQNFGVFRM' A
#
# COMPACT_ATOMS: atom_id res chain seq x y z
N ARG A 1 -18.55 13.50 -19.53
CA ARG A 1 -17.13 13.95 -19.70
C ARG A 1 -16.26 12.70 -19.57
N PRO A 2 -15.92 12.02 -20.68
CA PRO A 2 -15.50 10.62 -20.64
C PRO A 2 -14.18 10.40 -19.88
N ILE A 3 -13.24 11.36 -19.96
CA ILE A 3 -11.97 11.24 -19.24
C ILE A 3 -12.19 11.34 -17.73
N LEU A 4 -12.99 12.29 -17.24
CA LEU A 4 -13.22 12.43 -15.80
C LEU A 4 -13.93 11.21 -15.20
N GLU A 5 -14.94 10.68 -15.89
CA GLU A 5 -15.67 9.48 -15.47
C GLU A 5 -14.76 8.24 -15.41
N LYS A 6 -13.81 8.13 -16.36
CA LYS A 6 -12.79 7.09 -16.33
C LYS A 6 -11.91 7.19 -15.08
N TYR A 7 -11.41 8.38 -14.77
CA TYR A 7 -10.56 8.58 -13.58
C TYR A 7 -11.31 8.33 -12.28
N GLU A 8 -12.59 8.70 -12.19
CA GLU A 8 -13.41 8.41 -11.02
C GLU A 8 -13.57 6.89 -10.81
N THR A 9 -13.82 6.16 -11.90
CA THR A 9 -13.98 4.69 -11.84
C THR A 9 -12.67 4.00 -11.49
N GLU A 10 -11.61 4.30 -12.24
CA GLU A 10 -10.32 3.61 -12.13
C GLU A 10 -9.49 4.08 -10.92
N GLY A 11 -9.77 5.27 -10.39
CA GLY A 11 -9.14 5.82 -9.18
C GLY A 11 -9.81 5.43 -7.87
N SER A 12 -10.96 4.76 -7.91
CA SER A 12 -11.65 4.32 -6.70
C SER A 12 -10.85 3.24 -5.94
N ALA A 13 -10.95 3.24 -4.61
CA ALA A 13 -10.30 2.22 -3.77
C ALA A 13 -10.74 0.79 -4.15
N TYR A 14 -12.00 0.60 -4.54
CA TYR A 14 -12.52 -0.70 -4.98
C TYR A 14 -11.91 -1.17 -6.31
N TYR A 15 -11.62 -0.24 -7.22
CA TYR A 15 -10.95 -0.57 -8.48
C TYR A 15 -9.51 -1.02 -8.23
N SER A 16 -8.81 -0.37 -7.31
CA SER A 16 -7.45 -0.74 -6.87
C SER A 16 -7.44 -2.13 -6.21
N THR A 17 -8.27 -2.35 -5.19
CA THR A 17 -8.24 -3.57 -4.37
C THR A 17 -8.68 -4.82 -5.17
N SER A 18 -9.61 -4.66 -6.11
CA SER A 18 -10.03 -5.76 -7.02
C SER A 18 -8.92 -6.22 -7.98
N ARG A 19 -7.81 -5.49 -8.07
CA ARG A 19 -6.63 -5.79 -8.89
C ARG A 19 -5.38 -6.08 -8.07
N LEU A 20 -5.50 -6.13 -6.74
CA LEU A 20 -4.39 -6.35 -5.81
C LEU A 20 -3.27 -5.30 -5.98
N TRP A 21 -3.64 -4.06 -6.34
CA TRP A 21 -2.69 -2.95 -6.30
C TRP A 21 -2.40 -2.49 -4.86
N ASP A 22 -3.31 -2.85 -3.95
CA ASP A 22 -3.17 -2.78 -2.50
C ASP A 22 -3.48 -4.16 -1.89
N ASP A 23 -3.08 -4.35 -0.63
CA ASP A 23 -3.36 -5.56 0.15
C ASP A 23 -4.74 -5.54 0.84
N GLY A 24 -5.56 -4.52 0.60
CA GLY A 24 -6.91 -4.39 1.15
C GLY A 24 -7.27 -2.97 1.59
N ILE A 25 -8.56 -2.65 1.47
CA ILE A 25 -9.17 -1.44 2.06
C ILE A 25 -9.42 -1.70 3.55
N ILE A 26 -9.04 -0.74 4.40
CA ILE A 26 -9.23 -0.83 5.85
C ILE A 26 -10.12 0.31 6.37
N ASP A 27 -10.79 0.06 7.49
CA ASP A 27 -11.41 1.15 8.27
C ASP A 27 -10.30 2.09 8.76
N PRO A 28 -10.39 3.42 8.51
CA PRO A 28 -9.41 4.37 9.02
C PRO A 28 -9.12 4.23 10.53
N ALA A 29 -10.11 3.87 11.35
CA ALA A 29 -9.96 3.64 12.78
C ALA A 29 -9.06 2.44 13.12
N ASP A 30 -8.98 1.45 12.23
CA ASP A 30 -8.17 0.24 12.40
C ASP A 30 -6.71 0.39 11.97
N THR A 31 -6.32 1.55 11.41
CA THR A 31 -4.95 1.81 10.89
C THR A 31 -3.86 1.38 11.89
N ARG A 32 -3.99 1.76 13.16
CA ARG A 32 -3.01 1.39 14.22
C ARG A 32 -2.90 -0.12 14.39
N LYS A 33 -4.03 -0.82 14.39
CA LYS A 33 -4.09 -2.27 14.62
C LYS A 33 -3.44 -3.02 13.46
N VAL A 34 -3.77 -2.64 12.22
CA VAL A 34 -3.21 -3.26 11.00
C VAL A 34 -1.70 -3.05 10.94
N LEU A 35 -1.21 -1.82 11.17
CA LEU A 35 0.24 -1.54 11.21
C LEU A 35 0.96 -2.33 12.31
N ALA A 36 0.38 -2.40 13.52
CA ALA A 36 0.99 -3.14 14.63
C ALA A 36 1.14 -4.63 14.29
N LEU A 37 0.13 -5.24 13.65
CA LEU A 37 0.19 -6.63 13.20
C LEU A 37 1.21 -6.83 12.06
N GLY A 38 1.26 -5.92 11.10
CA GLY A 38 2.23 -5.96 9.99
C GLY A 38 3.68 -5.89 10.48
N ILE A 39 3.97 -4.97 11.41
CA ILE A 39 5.29 -4.84 12.04
C ILE A 39 5.63 -6.09 12.85
N ALA A 40 4.72 -6.57 13.70
CA ALA A 40 4.97 -7.79 14.47
C ALA A 40 5.26 -8.99 13.56
N SER A 41 4.59 -9.06 12.41
CA SER A 41 4.80 -10.11 11.41
C SER A 41 6.15 -10.00 10.71
N SER A 42 6.59 -8.78 10.37
CA SER A 42 7.87 -8.57 9.66
C SER A 42 9.11 -8.87 10.50
N LEU A 43 8.99 -8.83 11.83
CA LEU A 43 10.09 -9.13 12.76
C LEU A 43 10.47 -10.62 12.86
N ASN A 44 9.76 -11.52 12.17
CA ASN A 44 10.10 -12.95 12.13
C ASN A 44 11.29 -13.27 11.21
N GLN A 45 11.86 -12.27 10.53
CA GLN A 45 13.09 -12.39 9.74
C GLN A 45 14.04 -11.22 10.03
N PRO A 46 15.36 -11.46 10.11
CA PRO A 46 16.34 -10.38 10.15
C PRO A 46 16.25 -9.50 8.92
N PHE A 47 16.43 -8.18 9.09
CA PHE A 47 16.55 -7.27 7.97
C PHE A 47 17.89 -7.51 7.24
N PRO A 48 17.91 -7.55 5.90
CA PRO A 48 19.15 -7.66 5.14
C PRO A 48 19.96 -6.37 5.23
N GLU A 49 21.26 -6.42 4.93
CA GLU A 49 22.07 -5.20 4.76
C GLU A 49 21.56 -4.37 3.56
N GLN A 50 21.45 -3.05 3.75
CA GLN A 50 20.98 -2.13 2.71
C GLN A 50 22.14 -1.68 1.83
N ASN A 51 22.04 -1.95 0.53
CA ASN A 51 22.98 -1.48 -0.48
C ASN A 51 22.30 -0.40 -1.34
N PHE A 52 22.62 0.88 -1.09
CA PHE A 52 22.06 1.99 -1.84
C PHE A 52 22.78 2.21 -3.17
N GLY A 53 22.03 2.67 -4.18
CA GLY A 53 22.58 3.10 -5.48
C GLY A 53 23.22 4.50 -5.42
N VAL A 54 23.51 5.07 -6.59
CA VAL A 54 24.10 6.42 -6.71
C VAL A 54 23.04 7.47 -6.39
N PHE A 55 23.35 8.37 -5.44
CA PHE A 55 22.57 9.58 -5.22
C PHE A 55 22.97 10.66 -6.23
N ARG A 56 21.99 11.17 -7.00
CA ARG A 56 22.16 12.33 -7.87
C ARG A 56 22.02 13.60 -7.02
N MET A 57 23.14 14.31 -6.84
CA MET A 57 23.21 15.61 -6.16
C MET A 57 22.83 16.75 -7.10
#